data_AF-A0A1V5GPG4-F1
#
_entry.id   AF-A0A1V5GPG4-F1
#
_cell.length_a   1.000
_cell.length_b   1.000
_cell.length_c   1.000
_cell.angle_alpha   90.00
_cell.angle_beta   90.00
_cell.angle_gamma   90.00
#
_symmetry.space_group_name_H-M   'P 1'
#
loop_
_entity.id
_entity.type
_entity.pdbx_description
1 polymer ?
#
loop_
_entity_poly.entity_id
_entity_poly.type
_entity_poly.pdbx_seq_one_letter_code
_entity_poly.pdbx_strand_id
1 'polypeptide(L)'
;MLSVKAWRRAALAGRTPAETTPLQIADSLAANARTVRGLLPELRAGQGEDAELRATLNDIEMFAMLGEYYAEKLRAACELALFDASGDETRRAAAVGHLESALEHWKAYGDAYTSQYVQPVLYNRVGWVDIPKLAENCAADIEIARQWKPGTLSEQDIQDKR
;
A
#
# COMPACT_ATOMS: atom_id res chain seq x y z
N MET A 1 4.80 9.08 -13.72
CA MET A 1 5.12 8.60 -12.36
C MET A 1 6.32 7.67 -12.49
N LEU A 2 7.35 7.87 -11.67
CA LEU A 2 8.49 6.94 -11.65
C LEU A 2 8.11 5.62 -11.02
N SER A 3 8.59 4.52 -11.59
CA SER A 3 8.61 3.22 -10.91
C SER A 3 9.57 3.28 -9.70
N VAL A 4 9.40 2.37 -8.73
CA VAL A 4 10.33 2.24 -7.59
C VAL A 4 11.76 1.97 -8.06
N LYS A 5 11.94 1.22 -9.14
CA LYS A 5 13.24 0.89 -9.73
C LYS A 5 13.90 2.11 -10.38
N ALA A 6 13.14 2.87 -11.17
CA ALA A 6 13.61 4.13 -11.74
C ALA A 6 13.93 5.15 -10.64
N TRP A 7 13.08 5.21 -9.59
CA TRP A 7 13.25 6.12 -8.46
C TRP A 7 14.51 5.78 -7.67
N ARG A 8 14.75 4.50 -7.36
CA ARG A 8 15.99 4.02 -6.72
C ARG A 8 17.21 4.51 -7.47
N ARG A 9 17.24 4.38 -8.80
CA ARG A 9 18.36 4.82 -9.64
C ARG A 9 18.59 6.32 -9.55
N ALA A 10 17.52 7.12 -9.54
CA ALA A 10 17.63 8.56 -9.37
C ALA A 10 18.14 8.93 -7.97
N ALA A 11 17.60 8.29 -6.92
CA ALA A 11 17.97 8.52 -5.54
C ALA A 11 19.45 8.19 -5.27
N LEU A 12 19.94 7.03 -5.74
CA LEU A 12 21.35 6.63 -5.61
C LEU A 12 22.30 7.54 -6.38
N ALA A 13 21.83 8.15 -7.47
CA ALA A 13 22.59 9.14 -8.24
C ALA A 13 22.50 10.57 -7.66
N GLY A 14 21.84 10.76 -6.51
CA GLY A 14 21.63 12.07 -5.89
C GLY A 14 20.78 13.03 -6.75
N ARG A 15 19.97 12.50 -7.67
CA ARG A 15 19.11 13.31 -8.56
C ARG A 15 17.73 13.49 -7.97
N THR A 16 17.16 14.67 -8.13
CA THR A 16 15.76 14.95 -7.86
C THR A 16 14.94 14.72 -9.13
N PRO A 17 14.05 13.71 -9.19
CA PRO A 17 13.22 13.48 -10.36
C PRO A 17 12.23 14.63 -10.57
N ALA A 18 12.00 15.05 -11.81
CA ALA A 18 10.97 16.02 -12.17
C ALA A 18 9.55 15.42 -12.18
N GLU A 19 9.47 14.11 -12.42
CA GLU A 19 8.22 13.35 -12.43
C GLU A 19 7.81 12.94 -11.01
N THR A 20 6.53 12.68 -10.80
CA THR A 20 6.01 12.22 -9.51
C THR A 20 6.67 10.91 -9.06
N THR A 21 7.26 10.93 -7.87
CA THR A 21 7.96 9.79 -7.25
C THR A 21 7.00 8.85 -6.51
N PRO A 22 7.38 7.58 -6.31
CA PRO A 22 6.58 6.65 -5.49
C PRO A 22 6.36 7.16 -4.05
N LEU A 23 7.34 7.85 -3.45
CA LEU A 23 7.18 8.43 -2.11
C LEU A 23 6.16 9.59 -2.11
N GLN A 24 6.16 10.45 -3.13
CA GLN A 24 5.11 11.48 -3.25
C GLN A 24 3.71 10.90 -3.44
N ILE A 25 3.59 9.77 -4.15
CA ILE A 25 2.32 9.04 -4.25
C ILE A 25 1.92 8.47 -2.88
N ALA A 26 2.85 7.87 -2.14
CA ALA A 26 2.59 7.38 -0.79
C ALA A 26 2.11 8.50 0.15
N ASP A 27 2.76 9.66 0.10
CA ASP A 27 2.36 10.83 0.90
C ASP A 27 0.98 11.35 0.50
N SER A 28 0.65 11.35 -0.80
CA SER A 28 -0.67 11.76 -1.29
C SER A 28 -1.77 10.80 -0.85
N LEU A 29 -1.53 9.49 -0.93
CA LEU A 29 -2.47 8.47 -0.45
C LEU A 29 -2.72 8.61 1.06
N ALA A 30 -1.65 8.74 1.85
CA ALA A 30 -1.74 8.92 3.29
C ALA A 30 -2.44 10.25 3.65
N ALA A 31 -2.20 11.33 2.89
CA ALA A 31 -2.89 12.61 3.09
C ALA A 31 -4.39 12.50 2.80
N ASN A 32 -4.78 11.85 1.70
CA ASN A 32 -6.18 11.64 1.37
C ASN A 32 -6.89 10.78 2.43
N ALA A 33 -6.25 9.71 2.91
CA ALA A 33 -6.79 8.90 3.99
C ALA A 33 -6.99 9.74 5.27
N ARG A 34 -5.99 10.54 5.67
CA ARG A 34 -6.14 11.47 6.82
C ARG A 34 -7.29 12.46 6.65
N THR A 35 -7.46 13.03 5.46
CA THR A 35 -8.59 13.92 5.15
C THR A 35 -9.91 13.20 5.34
N VAL A 36 -10.04 11.98 4.83
CA VAL A 36 -11.24 11.15 5.03
C VAL A 36 -11.47 10.91 6.53
N ARG A 37 -10.47 10.44 7.27
CA ARG A 37 -10.58 10.19 8.73
C ARG A 37 -11.02 11.42 9.51
N GLY A 38 -10.57 12.61 9.09
CA GLY A 38 -10.94 13.88 9.72
C GLY A 38 -12.38 14.31 9.44
N LEU A 39 -12.89 14.09 8.23
CA LEU A 39 -14.22 14.53 7.80
C LEU A 39 -15.33 13.51 8.10
N LEU A 40 -14.99 12.22 8.15
CA LEU A 40 -15.96 11.13 8.25
C LEU A 40 -16.88 11.22 9.50
N PRO A 41 -16.41 11.61 10.70
CA PRO A 41 -17.28 11.73 11.87
C PRO A 41 -18.41 12.75 11.69
N GLU A 42 -18.11 13.92 11.11
CA GLU A 42 -19.10 14.97 10.83
C GLU A 42 -20.12 14.50 9.79
N LEU A 43 -19.64 13.88 8.70
CA LEU A 43 -20.49 13.34 7.65
C LEU A 43 -21.43 12.24 8.17
N ARG A 44 -20.93 11.36 9.05
CA ARG A 44 -21.73 10.32 9.70
C ARG A 44 -22.78 10.89 10.65
N ALA A 45 -22.46 11.97 11.38
CA ALA A 45 -23.44 12.65 12.23
C ALA A 45 -24.59 13.27 11.41
N GLY A 46 -24.30 13.73 10.19
CA GLY A 46 -25.28 14.30 9.27
C GLY A 46 -26.06 13.30 8.42
N GLN A 47 -25.71 12.01 8.41
CA GLN A 47 -26.26 11.06 7.43
C GLN A 47 -27.74 10.66 7.68
N GLY A 48 -28.24 10.82 8.91
CA GLY A 48 -29.58 10.39 9.29
C GLY A 48 -29.86 8.91 9.04
N GLU A 49 -31.06 8.60 8.54
CA GLU A 49 -31.49 7.23 8.21
C GLU A 49 -31.17 6.82 6.76
N ASP A 50 -30.55 7.70 5.97
CA ASP A 50 -30.26 7.44 4.55
C ASP A 50 -29.28 6.26 4.40
N ALA A 51 -29.79 5.16 3.85
CA ALA A 51 -29.05 3.93 3.68
C ALA A 51 -27.97 4.02 2.59
N GLU A 52 -28.24 4.77 1.52
CA GLU A 52 -27.31 4.93 0.40
C GLU A 52 -26.14 5.84 0.79
N LEU A 53 -26.43 6.92 1.54
CA LEU A 53 -25.38 7.78 2.08
C LEU A 53 -24.50 7.02 3.08
N ARG A 54 -25.09 6.23 3.99
CA ARG A 54 -24.32 5.38 4.92
C ARG A 54 -23.43 4.38 4.18
N ALA A 55 -23.94 3.71 3.16
CA ALA A 55 -23.17 2.78 2.35
C ALA A 55 -21.99 3.49 1.65
N THR A 56 -22.25 4.68 1.08
CA THR A 56 -21.22 5.52 0.44
C THR A 56 -20.12 5.94 1.42
N LEU A 57 -20.49 6.34 2.64
CA LEU A 57 -19.53 6.74 3.67
C LEU A 57 -18.67 5.54 4.14
N ASN A 58 -19.24 4.34 4.20
CA ASN A 58 -18.48 3.12 4.47
C ASN A 58 -17.50 2.80 3.35
N ASP A 59 -17.90 2.92 2.09
CA ASP A 59 -16.99 2.74 0.94
C ASP A 59 -15.83 3.76 0.97
N ILE A 60 -16.12 5.03 1.28
CA ILE A 60 -15.08 6.07 1.44
C ILE A 60 -14.09 5.71 2.56
N GLU A 61 -14.57 5.19 3.70
CA GLU A 61 -13.71 4.73 4.77
C GLU A 61 -12.82 3.56 4.33
N MET A 62 -13.37 2.59 3.61
CA MET A 62 -12.62 1.48 3.04
C MET A 62 -11.57 1.94 2.03
N PHE A 63 -11.87 2.93 1.19
CA PHE A 63 -10.87 3.54 0.30
C PHE A 63 -9.75 4.23 1.06
N ALA A 64 -10.03 4.84 2.22
CA ALA A 64 -8.99 5.41 3.06
C ALA A 64 -8.06 4.31 3.63
N MET A 65 -8.62 3.18 4.08
CA MET A 65 -7.83 2.02 4.52
C MET A 65 -6.95 1.46 3.41
N LEU A 66 -7.47 1.35 2.17
CA LEU A 66 -6.66 0.96 1.01
C LEU A 66 -5.57 1.99 0.69
N GLY A 67 -5.87 3.29 0.84
CA GLY A 67 -4.88 4.36 0.69
C GLY A 67 -3.74 4.23 1.69
N GLU A 68 -4.05 3.98 2.96
CA GLU A 68 -3.08 3.72 4.03
C GLU A 68 -2.23 2.48 3.70
N TYR A 69 -2.87 1.37 3.32
CA TYR A 69 -2.19 0.14 2.87
C TYR A 69 -1.18 0.40 1.74
N TYR A 70 -1.61 1.04 0.66
CA TYR A 70 -0.74 1.28 -0.50
C TYR A 70 0.36 2.31 -0.24
N ALA A 71 0.12 3.29 0.63
CA ALA A 71 1.15 4.22 1.07
C ALA A 71 2.29 3.48 1.76
N GLU A 72 1.95 2.58 2.70
CA GLU A 72 2.92 1.75 3.41
C GLU A 72 3.62 0.76 2.48
N LYS A 73 2.91 0.12 1.55
CA LYS A 73 3.52 -0.76 0.52
C LYS A 73 4.54 -0.03 -0.36
N LEU A 74 4.26 1.21 -0.76
CA LEU A 74 5.20 2.01 -1.57
C LEU A 74 6.43 2.41 -0.77
N ARG A 75 6.27 2.84 0.48
CA ARG A 75 7.39 3.16 1.38
C ARG A 75 8.27 1.94 1.63
N ALA A 76 7.65 0.80 1.94
CA ALA A 76 8.35 -0.47 2.09
C ALA A 76 9.18 -0.85 0.85
N ALA A 77 8.57 -0.76 -0.34
CA ALA A 77 9.25 -1.07 -1.58
C ALA A 77 10.44 -0.13 -1.85
N CYS A 78 10.30 1.15 -1.51
CA CYS A 78 11.37 2.13 -1.65
C CYS A 78 12.55 1.83 -0.70
N GLU A 79 12.27 1.54 0.57
CA GLU A 79 13.31 1.17 1.54
C GLU A 79 13.99 -0.15 1.17
N LEU A 80 13.22 -1.16 0.77
CA LEU A 80 13.77 -2.45 0.34
C LEU A 80 14.65 -2.30 -0.92
N ALA A 81 14.26 -1.44 -1.86
CA ALA A 81 15.06 -1.15 -3.05
C ALA A 81 16.39 -0.45 -2.71
N LEU A 82 16.42 0.38 -1.68
CA LEU A 82 17.65 1.00 -1.19
C LEU A 82 18.50 0.04 -0.36
N PHE A 83 17.88 -0.82 0.46
CA PHE A 83 18.55 -1.94 1.14
C PHE A 83 19.24 -2.86 0.13
N ASP A 84 18.53 -3.24 -0.94
CA ASP A 84 19.09 -4.08 -2.00
C ASP A 84 20.39 -3.50 -2.59
N ALA A 85 20.51 -2.17 -2.65
CA ALA A 85 21.71 -1.49 -3.16
C ALA A 85 22.84 -1.37 -2.15
N SER A 86 22.49 -1.16 -0.88
CA SER A 86 23.42 -0.68 0.14
C SER A 86 23.83 -1.75 1.14
N GLY A 87 23.00 -2.77 1.34
CA GLY A 87 23.11 -3.69 2.47
C GLY A 87 22.82 -3.04 3.83
N ASP A 88 22.29 -1.82 3.87
CA ASP A 88 22.01 -1.10 5.11
C ASP A 88 20.80 -1.70 5.85
N GLU A 89 21.08 -2.40 6.93
CA GLU A 89 20.10 -3.09 7.76
C GLU A 89 19.02 -2.18 8.34
N THR A 90 19.30 -0.89 8.53
CA THR A 90 18.28 0.05 8.99
C THR A 90 17.16 0.21 7.97
N ARG A 91 17.49 0.13 6.67
CA ARG A 91 16.51 0.18 5.58
C ARG A 91 15.69 -1.10 5.49
N ARG A 92 16.30 -2.26 5.72
CA ARG A 92 15.54 -3.52 5.80
C ARG A 92 14.55 -3.48 6.96
N ALA A 93 14.98 -3.02 8.13
CA ALA A 93 14.11 -2.85 9.29
C ALA A 93 12.95 -1.89 9.00
N ALA A 94 13.22 -0.75 8.36
CA ALA A 94 12.18 0.20 7.95
C ALA A 94 11.19 -0.42 6.94
N ALA A 95 11.69 -1.15 5.94
CA ALA A 95 10.84 -1.84 4.97
C ALA A 95 9.91 -2.86 5.65
N VAL A 96 10.43 -3.64 6.60
CA VAL A 96 9.64 -4.61 7.38
C VAL A 96 8.57 -3.90 8.21
N GLY A 97 8.91 -2.82 8.92
CA GLY A 97 7.94 -2.06 9.72
C GLY A 97 6.82 -1.44 8.89
N HIS A 98 7.13 -0.94 7.69
CA HIS A 98 6.13 -0.49 6.74
C HIS A 98 5.23 -1.64 6.25
N LEU A 99 5.77 -2.84 5.99
CA LEU A 99 4.96 -4.00 5.58
C LEU A 99 4.07 -4.54 6.70
N GLU A 100 4.55 -4.53 7.94
CA GLU A 100 3.74 -4.85 9.12
C GLU A 100 2.57 -3.86 9.26
N SER A 101 2.83 -2.56 9.11
CA SER A 101 1.78 -1.53 9.10
C SER A 101 0.82 -1.71 7.92
N ALA A 102 1.31 -2.07 6.73
CA ALA A 102 0.45 -2.37 5.58
C ALA A 102 -0.48 -3.55 5.88
N LEU A 103 0.03 -4.63 6.48
CA LEU A 103 -0.78 -5.79 6.85
C LEU A 103 -1.92 -5.42 7.81
N GLU A 104 -1.67 -4.52 8.77
CA GLU A 104 -2.72 -4.01 9.67
C GLU A 104 -3.83 -3.28 8.91
N HIS A 105 -3.48 -2.36 8.01
CA HIS A 105 -4.45 -1.65 7.18
C HIS A 105 -5.24 -2.60 6.25
N TRP A 106 -4.59 -3.63 5.70
CA TRP A 106 -5.26 -4.64 4.88
C TRP A 106 -6.28 -5.44 5.68
N LYS A 107 -5.93 -5.86 6.91
CA LYS A 107 -6.86 -6.56 7.80
C LYS A 107 -8.05 -5.68 8.15
N ALA A 108 -7.82 -4.42 8.53
CA ALA A 108 -8.90 -3.47 8.81
C ALA A 108 -9.83 -3.27 7.60
N TYR A 109 -9.25 -3.18 6.39
CA TYR A 109 -10.03 -3.14 5.14
C TYR A 109 -10.85 -4.43 4.93
N GLY A 110 -10.27 -5.61 5.13
CA GLY A 110 -10.98 -6.89 4.99
C GLY A 110 -12.14 -7.03 5.97
N ASP A 111 -11.94 -6.62 7.23
CA ASP A 111 -12.99 -6.62 8.26
C ASP A 111 -14.12 -5.64 7.89
N ALA A 112 -13.78 -4.43 7.46
CA ALA A 112 -14.78 -3.45 7.01
C ALA A 112 -15.55 -3.95 5.78
N TYR A 113 -14.86 -4.54 4.81
CA TYR A 113 -15.46 -5.06 3.58
C TYR A 113 -16.44 -6.20 3.88
N THR A 114 -16.07 -7.15 4.72
CA THR A 114 -16.93 -8.30 5.06
C THR A 114 -18.14 -7.93 5.93
N SER A 115 -18.11 -6.76 6.57
CA SER A 115 -19.29 -6.23 7.28
C SER A 115 -20.40 -5.76 6.33
N GLN A 116 -20.07 -5.46 5.07
CA GLN A 116 -20.97 -4.86 4.09
C GLN A 116 -21.21 -5.74 2.86
N TYR A 117 -20.23 -6.54 2.47
CA TYR A 117 -20.22 -7.29 1.22
C TYR A 117 -19.93 -8.77 1.46
N VAL A 118 -20.54 -9.61 0.62
CA VAL A 118 -20.33 -11.06 0.65
C VAL A 118 -18.91 -11.40 0.21
N GLN A 119 -18.27 -12.32 0.91
CA GLN A 119 -17.00 -12.95 0.57
C GLN A 119 -17.05 -14.46 0.88
N PRO A 120 -16.33 -15.30 0.12
CA PRO A 120 -15.58 -14.97 -1.11
C PRO A 120 -16.50 -14.82 -2.34
N VAL A 121 -16.00 -14.20 -3.41
CA VAL A 121 -16.74 -13.98 -4.67
C VAL A 121 -16.01 -14.62 -5.86
N LEU A 122 -16.75 -15.32 -6.72
CA LEU A 122 -16.25 -15.86 -7.99
C LEU A 122 -16.44 -14.84 -9.12
N TYR A 123 -15.35 -14.33 -9.68
CA TYR A 123 -15.36 -13.43 -10.83
C TYR A 123 -14.94 -14.16 -12.12
N ASN A 124 -15.58 -13.80 -13.24
CA ASN A 124 -15.39 -14.47 -14.54
C ASN A 124 -13.93 -14.56 -15.02
N ARG A 125 -13.08 -13.56 -14.72
CA ARG A 125 -11.69 -13.50 -15.22
C ARG A 125 -10.62 -13.81 -14.17
N VAL A 126 -10.87 -13.46 -12.90
CA VAL A 126 -9.86 -13.55 -11.84
C VAL A 126 -10.11 -14.72 -10.88
N GLY A 127 -11.19 -15.49 -11.08
CA GLY A 127 -11.52 -16.64 -10.24
C GLY A 127 -12.06 -16.21 -8.88
N TRP A 128 -11.81 -17.05 -7.87
CA TRP A 128 -12.20 -16.78 -6.49
C TRP A 128 -11.36 -15.65 -5.89
N VAL A 129 -12.04 -14.62 -5.40
CA VAL A 129 -11.45 -13.53 -4.62
C VAL A 129 -11.99 -13.61 -3.21
N ASP A 130 -11.06 -13.65 -2.26
CA ASP A 130 -11.31 -13.68 -0.82
C ASP A 130 -10.43 -12.60 -0.18
N ILE A 131 -11.00 -11.41 0.02
CA ILE A 131 -10.26 -10.24 0.50
C ILE A 131 -9.60 -10.48 1.86
N PRO A 132 -10.29 -11.03 2.89
CA PRO A 132 -9.65 -11.42 4.14
C PRO A 132 -8.48 -12.37 3.93
N LYS A 133 -8.63 -13.40 3.08
CA LYS A 133 -7.56 -14.37 2.83
C LYS A 133 -6.35 -13.77 2.13
N LEU A 134 -6.51 -12.72 1.33
CA LEU A 134 -5.38 -12.02 0.72
C LEU A 134 -4.43 -11.38 1.74
N ALA A 135 -4.80 -11.28 3.02
CA ALA A 135 -3.89 -10.90 4.10
C ALA A 135 -2.71 -11.87 4.23
N GLU A 136 -2.86 -13.14 3.83
CA GLU A 136 -1.78 -14.12 3.77
C GLU A 136 -0.66 -13.67 2.81
N ASN A 137 -1.02 -13.05 1.68
CA ASN A 137 -0.04 -12.51 0.72
C ASN A 137 0.68 -11.29 1.31
N CYS A 138 -0.05 -10.40 2.01
CA CYS A 138 0.56 -9.26 2.68
C CYS A 138 1.53 -9.71 3.78
N ALA A 139 1.20 -10.79 4.51
CA ALA A 139 2.11 -11.38 5.48
C ALA A 139 3.33 -12.03 4.81
N ALA A 140 3.16 -12.68 3.66
CA ALA A 140 4.26 -13.24 2.89
C ALA A 140 5.25 -12.17 2.40
N ASP A 141 4.78 -10.96 2.07
CA ASP A 141 5.65 -9.84 1.70
C ASP A 141 6.63 -9.46 2.83
N ILE A 142 6.19 -9.53 4.09
CA ILE A 142 7.05 -9.27 5.27
C ILE A 142 8.21 -10.28 5.29
N GLU A 143 7.92 -11.56 5.08
CA GLU A 143 8.94 -12.61 5.04
C GLU A 143 9.90 -12.44 3.86
N ILE A 144 9.40 -12.03 2.70
CA ILE A 144 10.24 -11.67 1.54
C ILE A 144 11.22 -10.56 1.93
N ALA A 145 10.78 -9.49 2.58
CA ALA A 145 11.66 -8.40 2.99
C ALA A 145 12.69 -8.83 4.06
N ARG A 146 12.27 -9.65 5.04
CA ARG A 146 13.17 -10.20 6.08
C ARG A 146 14.28 -11.05 5.48
N GLN A 147 13.95 -11.88 4.49
CA GLN A 147 14.87 -12.82 3.86
C GLN A 147 15.62 -12.24 2.66
N TRP A 148 15.32 -10.99 2.27
CA TRP A 148 15.92 -10.34 1.13
C TRP A 148 17.44 -10.25 1.27
N LYS A 149 18.16 -10.53 0.19
CA LYS A 149 19.63 -10.42 0.14
C LYS A 149 20.04 -9.20 -0.68
N PRO A 150 20.96 -8.35 -0.20
CA PRO A 150 21.48 -7.25 -1.02
C PRO A 150 22.04 -7.74 -2.35
N GLY A 151 21.85 -6.95 -3.41
CA GLY A 151 22.25 -7.29 -4.77
C GLY A 151 21.37 -8.33 -5.47
N THR A 152 20.15 -8.57 -4.99
CA THR A 152 19.19 -9.50 -5.63
C THR A 152 18.67 -8.93 -6.94
N LEU A 153 18.47 -7.61 -7.05
CA LEU A 153 18.02 -6.99 -8.30
C LEU A 153 19.18 -6.81 -9.28
N SER A 154 19.07 -7.42 -10.46
CA SER A 154 20.05 -7.23 -11.54
C SER A 154 19.91 -5.85 -12.20
N GLU A 155 20.94 -5.41 -12.91
CA GLU A 155 20.87 -4.18 -13.73
C GLU A 155 19.74 -4.25 -14.77
N GLN A 156 19.46 -5.45 -15.30
CA GLN A 156 18.36 -5.67 -16.23
C GLN A 156 17.00 -5.57 -15.54
N ASP A 157 16.88 -6.01 -14.28
CA ASP A 157 15.68 -5.82 -13.48
C ASP A 157 15.41 -4.35 -13.18
N ILE A 158 16.47 -3.54 -13.06
CA ILE A 158 16.40 -2.11 -12.74
C ILE A 158 16.03 -1.29 -13.98
N GLN A 159 16.30 -1.78 -15.20
CA GLN A 159 15.88 -1.15 -16.45
C GLN A 159 14.41 -1.46 -16.73
N ASP A 160 13.52 -0.48 -16.52
CA ASP A 160 12.12 -0.58 -16.95
C ASP A 160 12.09 -0.87 -18.46
N LYS A 161 11.66 -2.09 -18.84
CA LYS A 161 11.23 -2.35 -20.22
C LYS A 161 10.03 -1.45 -20.48
N ARG A 162 10.21 -0.47 -21.35
CA ARG A 162 9.11 0.31 -21.91
C ARG A 162 8.12 -0.60 -22.62
#